data_AF-A0A9W7ISN2-F1
#
_entry.id   AF-A0A9W7ISN2-F1
#
_cell.length_a   1.000
_cell.length_b   1.000
_cell.length_c   1.000
_cell.angle_alpha   90.00
_cell.angle_beta   90.00
_cell.angle_gamma   90.00
#
_symmetry.space_group_name_H-M   'P 1'
#
loop_
_entity.id
_entity.type
_entity.pdbx_description
1 polymer ?
#
loop_
_entity_poly.entity_id
_entity_poly.type
_entity_poly.pdbx_seq_one_letter_code
_entity_poly.pdbx_strand_id
1 'polypeptide(L)' 'MCICCYSYPDGKVFTWGWGGSHGTFSEDGHSSGGQLGHGSDVDYIKPTMVRVDENVKALDISCGFNHTGAIFEYV' A
#
# COMPACT_ATOMS: atom_id res chain seq x y z
N MET A 1 0.54 9.00 10.76
CA MET A 1 1.03 9.46 9.43
C MET A 1 0.04 8.97 8.39
N CYS A 2 -0.29 9.77 7.38
CA CYS A 2 -1.17 9.33 6.30
C CYS A 2 -0.42 8.40 5.34
N ILE A 3 -1.16 7.50 4.69
CA ILE A 3 -0.65 6.72 3.55
C ILE A 3 -0.65 7.63 2.32
N CYS A 4 0.35 7.45 1.46
CA CYS A 4 0.39 8.05 0.14
C CYS A 4 0.50 6.96 -0.91
N CYS A 5 -0.14 7.19 -2.05
CA CYS A 5 -0.25 6.24 -3.14
C CYS A 5 -0.23 6.97 -4.48
N TYR A 6 0.28 6.29 -5.50
CA TYR A 6 0.32 6.79 -6.86
C TYR A 6 0.42 5.64 -7.86
N SER A 7 -0.22 5.78 -9.02
CA SER A 7 -0.09 4.86 -10.16
C SER A 7 0.50 5.57 -11.37
N TYR A 8 1.41 4.90 -12.07
CA TYR A 8 1.98 5.37 -13.33
C TYR A 8 1.12 4.93 -14.53
N PRO A 9 1.21 5.62 -15.68
CA PRO A 9 0.51 5.23 -16.91
C PRO A 9 0.84 3.82 -17.42
N ASP A 10 2.00 3.28 -17.06
CA ASP A 10 2.45 1.93 -17.39
C ASP A 10 1.87 0.85 -16.44
N GLY A 11 0.97 1.22 -15.53
CA GLY A 11 0.27 0.30 -14.62
C GLY A 11 0.98 0.04 -13.30
N LYS A 12 2.16 0.63 -13.07
CA LYS A 12 2.91 0.42 -11.82
C LYS A 12 2.30 1.20 -10.67
N VAL A 13 2.21 0.55 -9.52
CA VAL A 13 1.67 1.12 -8.28
C VAL A 13 2.78 1.38 -7.27
N PHE A 14 2.72 2.53 -6.62
CA PHE A 14 3.62 2.93 -5.54
C PHE A 14 2.84 3.33 -4.31
N THR A 15 3.32 2.90 -3.15
CA THR A 15 2.76 3.26 -1.84
C THR A 15 3.90 3.60 -0.87
N TRP A 16 3.63 4.52 0.04
CA TRP A 16 4.55 4.88 1.13
C TRP A 16 3.78 5.55 2.28
N GLY A 17 4.46 5.71 3.41
CA GLY A 17 3.89 6.21 4.65
C GLY A 17 4.01 5.18 5.77
N TRP A 18 3.05 5.20 6.68
CA TRP A 18 3.01 4.28 7.80
C TRP A 18 2.45 2.92 7.35
N GLY A 19 3.22 1.85 7.58
CA GLY A 19 2.91 0.48 7.18
C GLY A 19 2.43 -0.43 8.30
N GLY A 20 2.46 0.05 9.55
CA GLY A 20 2.00 -0.71 10.72
C GLY A 20 3.04 -0.89 11.81
N SER A 21 4.30 -0.50 11.58
CA SER A 21 5.42 -0.82 12.48
C SER A 21 5.34 -0.14 13.85
N HIS A 22 4.66 1.01 13.92
CA HIS A 22 4.32 1.70 15.17
C HIS A 22 2.81 1.56 15.44
N GLY A 23 2.42 0.43 16.04
CA GLY A 23 1.03 0.04 16.30
C GLY A 23 0.18 1.19 16.84
N THR A 24 -0.77 1.66 16.04
CA THR A 24 -1.72 2.70 16.46
C THR A 24 -2.94 2.14 17.19
N PHE A 25 -3.14 0.83 17.27
CA PHE A 25 -4.23 0.21 18.05
C PHE A 25 -3.85 -1.22 18.48
N SER A 26 -2.83 -1.38 19.33
CA SER A 26 -2.51 -2.69 19.91
C SER A 26 -3.24 -2.85 21.24
N GLU A 27 -4.55 -3.12 21.21
CA GLU A 27 -5.21 -3.62 22.43
C GLU A 27 -4.73 -5.06 22.74
N ASP A 28 -4.31 -5.83 21.74
CA ASP A 28 -3.90 -7.25 21.89
C ASP A 28 -2.56 -7.61 21.22
N GLY A 29 -1.67 -6.64 20.98
CA GLY A 29 -0.37 -6.91 20.32
C GLY A 29 -0.43 -7.19 18.82
N HIS A 30 -1.62 -7.09 18.21
CA HIS A 30 -1.80 -7.13 16.76
C HIS A 30 -1.77 -5.72 16.17
N SER A 31 -0.86 -5.49 15.22
CA SER A 31 -0.90 -4.29 14.38
C SER A 31 -1.91 -4.48 13.25
N SER A 32 -2.64 -3.42 12.88
CA SER A 32 -3.45 -3.39 11.65
C SER A 32 -2.59 -3.34 10.36
N GLY A 33 -1.32 -3.74 10.46
CA GLY A 33 -0.27 -3.55 9.48
C GLY A 33 -0.55 -4.16 8.10
N GLY A 34 0.24 -3.74 7.11
CA GLY A 34 0.11 -4.21 5.72
C GLY A 34 -0.68 -3.28 4.81
N GLN A 35 -1.15 -2.13 5.31
CA GLN A 35 -1.92 -1.14 4.55
C GLN A 35 -1.21 -0.56 3.32
N LEU A 36 0.12 -0.71 3.23
CA LEU A 36 0.89 -0.30 2.05
C LEU A 36 0.90 -1.37 0.95
N GLY A 37 0.48 -2.60 1.22
CA GLY A 37 0.44 -3.68 0.24
C GLY A 37 1.79 -4.36 -0.04
N HIS A 38 2.82 -4.10 0.78
CA HIS A 38 4.16 -4.70 0.60
C HIS A 38 4.33 -6.08 1.26
N GLY A 39 3.23 -6.67 1.76
CA GLY A 39 3.27 -7.96 2.48
C GLY A 39 4.01 -7.90 3.82
N SER A 40 4.21 -6.70 4.38
CA SER A 40 4.82 -6.46 5.69
C SER A 40 4.19 -5.24 6.35
N ASP A 41 4.49 -5.04 7.64
CA ASP A 41 4.09 -3.89 8.42
C ASP A 41 5.13 -2.75 8.43
N VAL A 42 6.13 -2.82 7.55
CA VAL A 42 7.24 -1.86 7.49
C VAL A 42 6.76 -0.49 6.98
N ASP A 43 7.21 0.57 7.65
CA ASP A 43 7.00 1.94 7.20
C ASP A 43 7.98 2.28 6.07
N TYR A 44 7.46 2.91 5.00
CA TYR A 44 8.27 3.37 3.88
C TYR A 44 8.23 4.89 3.80
N ILE A 45 9.38 5.54 3.89
CA ILE A 45 9.46 7.02 3.83
C ILE A 45 9.49 7.58 2.40
N LYS A 46 9.70 6.72 1.40
CA LYS A 46 9.80 7.09 -0.02
C LYS A 46 8.85 6.21 -0.84
N PRO A 47 8.35 6.70 -1.99
CA PRO A 47 7.53 5.90 -2.89
C PRO A 47 8.20 4.56 -3.19
N THR A 48 7.52 3.49 -2.83
CA THR A 48 8.02 2.12 -3.01
C THR A 48 7.04 1.35 -3.86
N MET A 49 7.56 0.65 -4.87
CA MET A 49 6.73 -0.09 -5.82
C MET A 49 6.08 -1.29 -5.13
N VAL A 50 4.77 -1.40 -5.24
CA VAL A 50 4.03 -2.59 -4.82
C VAL A 50 4.19 -3.65 -5.92
N ARG A 51 4.67 -4.84 -5.54
CA ARG A 51 4.79 -5.96 -6.48
C ARG A 51 3.45 -6.68 -6.61
N VAL A 52 2.83 -6.56 -7.78
CA VAL A 52 1.64 -7.30 -8.19
C VAL A 52 2.02 -8.32 -9.27
N ASP A 53 1.05 -9.12 -9.70
CA ASP A 53 1.22 -10.06 -10.82
C ASP A 53 1.71 -9.33 -12.09
N GLU A 54 2.50 -10.01 -12.92
CA GLU A 54 3.01 -9.42 -14.17
C GLU A 54 1.92 -9.25 -15.22
N ASN A 55 0.81 -9.99 -15.11
CA ASN A 55 -0.31 -9.96 -16.05
C ASN A 55 -1.42 -9.01 -15.64
N VAL A 56 -1.12 -8.01 -14.79
CA VAL A 56 -2.12 -7.02 -14.39
C VAL A 56 -1.61 -5.59 -14.55
N LYS A 57 -2.53 -4.68 -14.85
CA LYS A 57 -2.28 -3.26 -14.99
C LYS A 57 -3.19 -2.47 -14.06
N ALA A 58 -2.63 -1.54 -13.28
CA ALA A 58 -3.43 -0.66 -12.44
C ALA A 58 -4.24 0.34 -13.29
N LEU A 59 -5.54 0.39 -13.04
CA LEU A 59 -6.47 1.36 -13.60
C LEU A 59 -6.64 2.57 -12.69
N ASP A 60 -6.73 2.32 -11.38
CA ASP A 60 -6.95 3.35 -10.37
C ASP A 60 -6.40 2.93 -9.02
N ILE A 61 -6.06 3.92 -8.19
CA ILE A 61 -5.58 3.71 -6.82
C ILE A 61 -6.04 4.84 -5.90
N SER A 62 -6.43 4.46 -4.69
CA SER A 62 -6.73 5.40 -3.61
C SER A 62 -6.21 4.87 -2.28
N CYS A 63 -5.83 5.79 -1.41
CA CYS A 63 -5.31 5.48 -0.08
C CYS A 63 -5.91 6.45 0.93
N GLY A 64 -6.31 5.90 2.06
CA GLY A 64 -6.83 6.63 3.20
C GLY A 64 -5.81 6.72 4.33
N PHE A 65 -6.32 6.76 5.56
CA PHE A 65 -5.47 6.78 6.74
C PHE A 65 -4.85 5.40 7.04
N ASN A 66 -5.63 4.32 6.87
CA ASN A 66 -5.28 2.96 7.31
C ASN A 66 -5.40 1.88 6.23
N HIS A 67 -5.72 2.26 4.99
CA HIS A 67 -5.95 1.30 3.92
C HIS A 67 -5.56 1.89 2.57
N THR A 68 -5.21 1.00 1.66
CA THR A 68 -5.00 1.29 0.24
C THR A 68 -5.88 0.35 -0.58
N GLY A 69 -6.56 0.88 -1.59
CA GLY A 69 -7.33 0.10 -2.56
C GLY A 69 -6.87 0.44 -3.97
N ALA A 70 -6.80 -0.57 -4.83
CA ALA A 70 -6.44 -0.40 -6.23
C ALA A 70 -7.30 -1.31 -7.12
N ILE A 71 -7.63 -0.83 -8.30
CA ILE A 71 -8.36 -1.56 -9.33
C ILE A 71 -7.37 -1.96 -10.41
N PHE A 72 -7.37 -3.24 -10.78
CA PHE A 72 -6.50 -3.78 -11.81
C PHE A 72 -7.33 -4.41 -12.93
N GLU A 73 -6.84 -4.27 -14.16
CA GLU A 73 -7.28 -5.09 -15.30
C GLU A 73 -6.26 -6.20 -15.55
N TYR A 74 -6.74 -7.36 -16.00
CA TYR A 74 -5.88 -8.45 -16.46
C TYR A 74 -5.48 -8.20 -17.92
N VAL A 75 -4.21 -8.41 -18.23
CA VAL A 75 -3.61 -8.19 -19.57
C VAL A 75 -3.40 -9.51 -20.29
#